data_AF-A0A2V5R1U1-F1
#
_entry.id   AF-A0A2V5R1U1-F1
#
_cell.length_a   1.000
_cell.length_b   1.000
_cell.length_c   1.000
_cell.angle_alpha   90.00
_cell.angle_beta   90.00
_cell.angle_gamma   90.00
#
_symmetry.space_group_name_H-M   'P 1'
#
loop_
_entity.id
_entity.type
_entity.pdbx_description
1 polymer ?
#
loop_
_entity_poly.entity_id
_entity_poly.type
_entity_poly.pdbx_seq_one_letter_code
_entity_poly.pdbx_strand_id
1 'polypeptide(L)'
;NPDGSFTCTLFWEFEGPRSFASTKTDNDVRRFFDEEFPDAVPLMPTLLEDFRQNPTGSLVTVRCAPWYYRDKVCLLGDAAHAVVPFYGQGMNAAFEDCVVLDECLKKFPDDRERAFAEYFECRKENADALADLAVGNFIEMRDKTASRAFRAKKKLDHLLEAALPGTYLPLYTMVTFTRIPYANAARRARLQDRIVYGCLVSLSILLIALLLFRLIAR
;
A
#
# COMPACT_ATOMS: atom_id res chain seq x y z
N ASN A 1 -19.77 -3.99 -7.11
CA ASN A 1 -20.36 -3.18 -8.19
C ASN A 1 -21.79 -2.79 -7.83
N PRO A 2 -22.34 -1.67 -8.33
CA PRO A 2 -23.70 -1.20 -7.96
C PRO A 2 -24.83 -2.18 -8.28
N ASP A 3 -24.60 -3.08 -9.23
CA ASP A 3 -25.48 -4.19 -9.63
C ASP A 3 -25.37 -5.42 -8.71
N GLY A 4 -24.56 -5.36 -7.66
CA GLY A 4 -24.32 -6.49 -6.74
C GLY A 4 -23.25 -7.48 -7.20
N SER A 5 -22.64 -7.29 -8.38
CA SER A 5 -21.52 -8.12 -8.84
C SER A 5 -20.19 -7.73 -8.20
N PHE A 6 -19.17 -8.57 -8.34
CA PHE A 6 -17.79 -8.30 -7.92
C PHE A 6 -16.86 -8.36 -9.13
N THR A 7 -15.91 -7.44 -9.21
CA THR A 7 -14.79 -7.52 -10.15
C THR A 7 -13.57 -8.02 -9.40
N CYS A 8 -13.07 -9.19 -9.79
CA CYS A 8 -11.89 -9.79 -9.19
C CYS A 8 -10.66 -9.44 -10.03
N THR A 9 -9.52 -9.22 -9.37
CA THR A 9 -8.23 -9.02 -10.04
C THR A 9 -7.23 -10.03 -9.48
N LEU A 10 -6.71 -10.89 -10.35
CA LEU A 10 -5.67 -11.84 -10.00
C LEU A 10 -4.30 -11.17 -10.19
N PHE A 11 -3.52 -11.08 -9.12
CA PHE A 11 -2.12 -10.70 -9.17
C PHE A 11 -1.26 -11.96 -9.14
N TRP A 12 -0.51 -12.20 -10.20
CA TRP A 12 0.29 -13.41 -10.36
C TRP A 12 1.57 -13.12 -11.14
N GLU A 13 2.56 -14.01 -11.01
CA GLU A 13 3.85 -13.86 -11.67
C GLU A 13 3.69 -14.04 -13.18
N PHE A 14 4.43 -13.25 -13.97
CA PHE A 14 4.45 -13.40 -15.43
C PHE A 14 5.09 -14.71 -15.86
N GLU A 15 6.22 -15.07 -15.23
CA GLU A 15 7.01 -16.25 -15.53
C GLU A 15 7.27 -17.07 -14.27
N GLY A 16 7.54 -18.36 -14.44
CA GLY A 16 7.78 -19.31 -13.35
C GLY A 16 6.97 -20.60 -13.51
N PRO A 17 7.18 -21.61 -12.63
CA PRO A 17 6.50 -22.91 -12.73
C PRO A 17 4.97 -22.83 -12.58
N ARG A 18 4.49 -21.83 -11.83
CA ARG A 18 3.07 -21.50 -11.64
C ARG A 18 2.92 -20.00 -11.90
N SER A 19 2.67 -19.65 -13.16
CA SER A 19 2.64 -18.26 -13.65
C SER A 19 1.64 -18.10 -14.81
N PHE A 20 1.46 -16.87 -15.28
CA PHE A 20 0.73 -16.60 -16.52
C PHE A 20 1.38 -17.27 -17.74
N ALA A 21 2.71 -17.34 -17.81
CA ALA A 21 3.41 -17.98 -18.92
C ALA A 21 3.26 -19.50 -18.95
N SER A 22 3.10 -20.17 -17.80
CA SER A 22 2.91 -21.63 -17.73
C SER A 22 1.45 -22.07 -17.89
N THR A 23 0.49 -21.15 -17.82
CA THR A 23 -0.96 -21.46 -17.78
C THR A 23 -1.60 -21.06 -19.11
N LYS A 24 -1.65 -22.00 -20.07
CA LYS A 24 -2.01 -21.71 -21.48
C LYS A 24 -3.36 -22.27 -21.91
N THR A 25 -3.83 -23.33 -21.26
CA THR A 25 -5.07 -24.01 -21.65
C THR A 25 -6.15 -23.86 -20.59
N ASP A 26 -7.42 -24.01 -20.98
CA ASP A 26 -8.56 -24.01 -20.06
C ASP A 26 -8.40 -25.04 -18.93
N ASN A 27 -7.79 -26.19 -19.22
CA ASN A 27 -7.50 -27.22 -18.21
C ASN A 27 -6.43 -26.76 -17.21
N ASP A 28 -5.40 -26.03 -17.67
CA ASP A 28 -4.40 -25.47 -16.76
C ASP A 28 -5.01 -24.40 -15.86
N VAL A 29 -5.85 -23.52 -16.42
CA VAL A 29 -6.58 -22.50 -15.68
C VAL A 29 -7.49 -23.16 -14.65
N ARG A 30 -8.34 -24.12 -15.04
CA ARG A 30 -9.22 -24.83 -14.10
C ARG A 30 -8.43 -25.50 -12.98
N ARG A 31 -7.40 -26.27 -13.33
CA ARG A 31 -6.56 -26.96 -12.34
C ARG A 31 -5.97 -25.98 -11.32
N PHE A 32 -5.41 -24.86 -11.77
CA PHE A 32 -4.86 -23.84 -10.88
C PHE A 32 -5.91 -23.24 -9.94
N PHE A 33 -7.06 -22.82 -10.48
CA PHE A 33 -8.11 -22.19 -9.68
C PHE A 33 -8.79 -23.18 -8.72
N ASP A 34 -8.99 -24.44 -9.12
CA ASP A 34 -9.55 -25.47 -8.25
C ASP A 34 -8.58 -25.85 -7.11
N GLU A 35 -7.26 -25.79 -7.34
CA GLU A 35 -6.24 -26.05 -6.33
C GLU A 35 -6.05 -24.86 -5.36
N GLU A 36 -5.95 -23.64 -5.87
CA GLU A 36 -5.56 -22.46 -5.07
C GLU A 36 -6.76 -21.64 -4.54
N PHE A 37 -7.89 -21.66 -5.25
CA PHE A 37 -9.08 -20.85 -4.95
C PHE A 37 -10.40 -21.65 -5.04
N PRO A 38 -10.50 -22.85 -4.41
CA PRO A 38 -11.65 -23.74 -4.55
C PRO A 38 -12.98 -23.13 -4.10
N ASP A 39 -12.94 -22.17 -3.17
CA ASP A 39 -14.09 -21.44 -2.66
C ASP A 39 -14.55 -20.31 -3.58
N ALA A 40 -13.64 -19.72 -4.35
CA ALA A 40 -13.95 -18.67 -5.32
C ALA A 40 -14.53 -19.23 -6.62
N VAL A 41 -14.09 -20.40 -7.07
CA VAL A 41 -14.48 -21.00 -8.35
C VAL A 41 -16.01 -21.08 -8.56
N PRO A 42 -16.82 -21.54 -7.59
CA PRO A 42 -18.28 -21.57 -7.75
C PRO A 42 -18.93 -20.19 -7.94
N LEU A 43 -18.24 -19.11 -7.55
CA LEU A 43 -18.71 -17.73 -7.66
C LEU A 43 -18.29 -17.06 -8.97
N MET A 44 -17.48 -17.73 -9.80
CA MET A 44 -16.93 -17.21 -11.06
C MET A 44 -17.43 -18.04 -12.26
N PRO A 45 -18.72 -17.94 -12.63
CA PRO A 45 -19.30 -18.77 -13.70
C PRO A 45 -18.65 -18.53 -15.07
N THR A 46 -18.09 -17.35 -15.28
CA THR A 46 -17.43 -16.91 -16.52
C THR A 46 -15.91 -17.06 -16.52
N LEU A 47 -15.31 -17.68 -15.48
CA LEU A 47 -13.86 -17.74 -15.24
C LEU A 47 -13.00 -17.99 -16.50
N LEU A 48 -13.32 -19.03 -17.27
CA LEU A 48 -12.52 -19.40 -18.44
C LEU A 48 -12.66 -18.40 -19.58
N GLU A 49 -13.85 -17.83 -19.76
CA GLU A 49 -14.09 -16.80 -20.77
C GLU A 49 -13.34 -15.53 -20.40
N ASP A 50 -13.47 -15.09 -19.14
CA ASP A 50 -12.83 -13.89 -18.63
C ASP A 50 -11.29 -14.01 -18.70
N PHE A 51 -10.72 -15.17 -18.39
CA PHE A 51 -9.28 -15.40 -18.47
C PHE A 51 -8.75 -15.36 -19.91
N ARG A 52 -9.55 -15.83 -20.89
CA ARG A 52 -9.17 -15.82 -22.31
C ARG A 52 -9.31 -14.44 -22.95
N GLN A 53 -10.38 -13.72 -22.62
CA GLN A 53 -10.70 -12.44 -23.25
C GLN A 53 -9.94 -11.26 -22.65
N ASN A 54 -9.69 -11.27 -21.35
CA ASN A 54 -9.06 -10.14 -20.67
C ASN A 54 -7.53 -10.25 -20.76
N PRO A 55 -6.83 -9.29 -21.38
CA PRO A 55 -5.39 -9.33 -21.49
C PRO A 55 -4.72 -9.13 -20.11
N THR A 56 -3.57 -9.78 -19.92
CA THR A 56 -2.76 -9.58 -18.71
C THR A 56 -2.12 -8.19 -18.72
N GLY A 57 -2.44 -7.38 -17.71
CA GLY A 57 -1.83 -6.06 -17.51
C GLY A 57 -0.47 -6.13 -16.82
N SER A 58 0.41 -5.17 -17.12
CA SER A 58 1.66 -4.97 -16.39
C SER A 58 1.53 -3.87 -15.35
N LEU A 59 2.25 -4.03 -14.24
CA LEU A 59 2.27 -3.08 -13.14
C LEU A 59 3.67 -2.48 -13.05
N VAL A 60 3.75 -1.17 -12.92
CA VAL A 60 5.01 -0.44 -12.83
C VAL A 60 4.91 0.65 -11.77
N THR A 61 6.03 0.90 -11.10
CA THR A 61 6.23 2.11 -10.31
C THR A 61 7.18 3.02 -11.07
N VAL A 62 6.73 4.23 -11.40
CA VAL A 62 7.54 5.25 -12.08
C VAL A 62 7.78 6.42 -11.13
N ARG A 63 9.03 6.87 -11.05
CA ARG A 63 9.42 8.08 -10.32
C ARG A 63 10.21 8.96 -11.28
N CYS A 64 9.78 10.20 -11.45
CA CYS A 64 10.48 11.19 -12.27
C CYS A 64 10.61 12.52 -11.53
N ALA A 65 11.56 13.35 -11.96
CA ALA A 65 11.76 14.71 -11.48
C ALA A 65 12.57 15.52 -12.51
N PRO A 66 12.40 16.86 -12.58
CA PRO A 66 11.31 17.62 -11.97
C PRO A 66 9.96 17.34 -12.66
N TRP A 67 8.85 17.76 -12.04
CA TRP A 67 7.50 17.60 -12.63
C TRP A 67 7.05 18.78 -13.47
N TYR A 68 7.93 19.75 -13.75
CA TYR A 68 7.56 20.92 -14.52
C TYR A 68 8.74 21.41 -15.35
N TYR A 69 8.42 22.20 -16.39
CA TYR A 69 9.40 22.89 -17.20
C TYR A 69 8.97 24.34 -17.38
N ARG A 70 9.73 25.24 -16.74
CA ARG A 70 9.46 26.68 -16.68
C ARG A 70 8.00 26.94 -16.28
N ASP A 71 7.37 27.94 -16.87
CA ASP A 71 5.96 28.19 -16.77
C ASP A 71 5.12 27.37 -17.77
N LYS A 72 5.66 26.43 -18.55
CA LYS A 72 4.93 25.87 -19.71
C LYS A 72 4.26 24.53 -19.47
N VAL A 73 4.90 23.64 -18.73
CA VAL A 73 4.46 22.25 -18.56
C VAL A 73 4.50 21.89 -17.08
N CYS A 74 3.47 21.18 -16.61
CA CYS A 74 3.42 20.58 -15.28
C CYS A 74 2.79 19.19 -15.38
N LEU A 75 3.39 18.20 -14.73
CA LEU A 75 2.93 16.81 -14.63
C LEU A 75 2.17 16.61 -13.31
N LEU A 76 1.12 15.79 -13.36
CA LEU A 76 0.30 15.42 -12.20
C LEU A 76 -0.20 13.97 -12.32
N GLY A 77 -0.56 13.36 -11.18
CA GLY A 77 -1.03 11.98 -11.13
C GLY A 77 -0.04 10.98 -11.74
N ASP A 78 -0.54 9.95 -12.43
CA ASP A 78 0.29 8.87 -12.98
C ASP A 78 1.38 9.34 -13.96
N ALA A 79 1.21 10.50 -14.63
CA ALA A 79 2.24 11.09 -15.48
C ALA A 79 3.48 11.54 -14.68
N ALA A 80 3.29 11.86 -13.40
CA ALA A 80 4.33 12.27 -12.46
C ALA A 80 4.79 11.12 -11.54
N HIS A 81 3.87 10.24 -11.13
CA HIS A 81 4.11 9.16 -10.16
C HIS A 81 3.18 7.96 -10.34
N ALA A 82 3.36 7.18 -11.41
CA ALA A 82 2.66 5.89 -11.50
C ALA A 82 3.08 4.97 -10.33
N VAL A 83 2.09 4.44 -9.60
CA VAL A 83 2.31 3.54 -8.46
C VAL A 83 1.54 2.24 -8.64
N VAL A 84 2.13 1.14 -8.15
CA VAL A 84 1.44 -0.15 -8.11
C VAL A 84 0.16 -0.09 -7.24
N PRO A 85 -0.91 -0.80 -7.61
CA PRO A 85 -2.25 -0.58 -7.06
C PRO A 85 -2.47 -1.17 -5.65
N PHE A 86 -1.42 -1.69 -5.01
CA PHE A 86 -1.54 -2.46 -3.78
C PHE A 86 -1.94 -1.63 -2.55
N TYR A 87 -1.99 -0.30 -2.65
CA TYR A 87 -2.56 0.56 -1.59
C TYR A 87 -3.91 1.18 -1.97
N GLY A 88 -4.37 1.06 -3.22
CA GLY A 88 -5.61 1.71 -3.68
C GLY A 88 -5.58 3.25 -3.64
N GLN A 89 -4.40 3.87 -3.76
CA GLN A 89 -4.22 5.31 -3.55
C GLN A 89 -3.81 6.10 -4.79
N GLY A 90 -3.50 5.48 -5.93
CA GLY A 90 -3.05 6.21 -7.13
C GLY A 90 -4.02 7.34 -7.54
N MET A 91 -5.31 7.01 -7.69
CA MET A 91 -6.36 8.00 -7.98
C MET A 91 -6.49 9.07 -6.88
N ASN A 92 -6.45 8.66 -5.60
CA ASN A 92 -6.60 9.59 -4.47
C ASN A 92 -5.42 10.58 -4.40
N ALA A 93 -4.20 10.11 -4.64
CA ALA A 93 -3.00 10.95 -4.72
C ALA A 93 -3.06 11.90 -5.92
N ALA A 94 -3.53 11.43 -7.08
CA ALA A 94 -3.74 12.29 -8.25
C ALA A 94 -4.79 13.38 -8.00
N PHE A 95 -5.87 13.08 -7.27
CA PHE A 95 -6.85 14.09 -6.86
C PHE A 95 -6.28 15.08 -5.85
N GLU A 96 -5.46 14.62 -4.91
CA GLU A 96 -4.75 15.49 -3.98
C GLU A 96 -3.78 16.43 -4.73
N ASP A 97 -3.10 15.94 -5.78
CA ASP A 97 -2.24 16.78 -6.62
C ASP A 97 -3.02 17.92 -7.29
N CYS A 98 -4.21 17.65 -7.83
CA CYS A 98 -5.06 18.67 -8.44
C CYS A 98 -5.38 19.80 -7.45
N VAL A 99 -5.71 19.44 -6.20
CA VAL A 99 -6.01 20.40 -5.13
C VAL A 99 -4.77 21.24 -4.79
N VAL A 100 -3.62 20.59 -4.58
CA VAL A 100 -2.38 21.30 -4.21
C VAL A 100 -1.88 22.20 -5.35
N LEU A 101 -2.01 21.75 -6.60
CA LEU A 101 -1.67 22.57 -7.76
C LEU A 101 -2.56 23.81 -7.87
N ASP A 102 -3.89 23.67 -7.68
CA ASP A 102 -4.83 24.79 -7.67
C ASP A 102 -4.50 25.79 -6.54
N GLU A 103 -4.18 25.32 -5.34
CA GLU A 103 -3.73 26.15 -4.22
C GLU A 103 -2.44 26.92 -4.56
N CYS A 104 -1.45 26.26 -5.18
CA CYS A 104 -0.20 26.90 -5.59
C CYS A 104 -0.42 27.96 -6.68
N LEU A 105 -1.27 27.67 -7.68
CA LEU A 105 -1.62 28.62 -8.73
C LEU A 105 -2.34 29.86 -8.18
N LYS A 106 -3.23 29.68 -7.19
CA LYS A 106 -3.90 30.80 -6.49
C LYS A 106 -2.93 31.61 -5.64
N LYS A 107 -1.94 30.97 -5.02
CA LYS A 107 -0.92 31.62 -4.19
C LYS A 107 0.04 32.49 -5.02
N PHE A 108 0.33 32.09 -6.25
CA PHE A 108 1.25 32.79 -7.16
C PHE A 108 0.57 33.09 -8.52
N PRO A 109 -0.43 33.98 -8.58
CA PRO A 109 -1.25 34.20 -9.77
C PRO A 109 -0.47 34.75 -10.96
N ASP A 110 0.59 35.52 -10.71
CA ASP A 110 1.43 36.16 -11.72
C ASP A 110 2.77 35.44 -11.96
N ASP A 111 3.04 34.35 -11.22
CA ASP A 111 4.29 33.58 -11.32
C ASP A 111 3.99 32.07 -11.34
N ARG A 112 3.60 31.61 -12.52
CA ARG A 112 3.24 30.20 -12.76
C ARG A 112 4.42 29.25 -12.61
N GLU A 113 5.64 29.68 -12.94
CA GLU A 113 6.83 28.85 -12.73
C GLU A 113 7.08 28.63 -11.24
N ARG A 114 6.92 29.68 -10.41
CA ARG A 114 6.95 29.54 -8.95
C ARG A 114 5.84 28.64 -8.42
N ALA A 115 4.61 28.76 -8.95
CA ALA A 115 3.51 27.88 -8.57
C ALA A 115 3.83 26.40 -8.84
N PHE A 116 4.36 26.09 -10.02
CA PHE A 116 4.75 24.72 -10.38
C PHE A 116 5.90 24.19 -9.53
N ALA A 117 6.89 25.03 -9.22
CA ALA A 117 7.98 24.68 -8.32
C ALA A 117 7.47 24.35 -6.91
N GLU A 118 6.59 25.18 -6.35
CA GLU A 118 6.02 24.96 -5.01
C GLU A 118 5.19 23.66 -4.97
N TYR A 119 4.36 23.42 -5.99
CA TYR A 119 3.59 22.19 -6.12
C TYR A 119 4.49 20.95 -6.13
N PHE A 120 5.56 20.97 -6.94
CA PHE A 120 6.53 19.87 -7.01
C PHE A 120 7.17 19.60 -5.64
N GLU A 121 7.67 20.63 -4.96
CA GLU A 121 8.29 20.50 -3.64
C GLU A 121 7.31 19.96 -2.58
N CYS A 122 6.05 20.39 -2.60
CA CYS A 122 5.02 19.91 -1.67
C CYS A 122 4.63 18.44 -1.91
N ARG A 123 4.64 17.98 -3.16
CA ARG A 123 4.06 16.70 -3.55
C ARG A 123 5.09 15.59 -3.75
N LYS A 124 6.32 15.90 -4.17
CA LYS A 124 7.29 14.88 -4.56
C LYS A 124 7.64 13.89 -3.46
N GLU A 125 7.95 14.38 -2.25
CA GLU A 125 8.27 13.51 -1.10
C GLU A 125 7.08 12.58 -0.78
N ASN A 126 5.85 13.10 -0.90
CA ASN A 126 4.63 12.37 -0.59
C ASN A 126 4.31 11.30 -1.64
N ALA A 127 4.47 11.60 -2.92
CA ALA A 127 4.31 10.62 -3.99
C ALA A 127 5.36 9.50 -3.92
N ASP A 128 6.62 9.82 -3.61
CA ASP A 128 7.66 8.80 -3.43
C ASP A 128 7.38 7.90 -2.23
N ALA A 129 6.95 8.50 -1.12
CA ALA A 129 6.55 7.75 0.07
C ALA A 129 5.36 6.84 -0.23
N LEU A 130 4.36 7.30 -0.99
CA LEU A 130 3.25 6.47 -1.39
C LEU A 130 3.70 5.29 -2.27
N ALA A 131 4.59 5.53 -3.22
CA ALA A 131 5.16 4.48 -4.07
C ALA A 131 5.88 3.41 -3.23
N ASP A 132 6.64 3.81 -2.22
CA ASP A 132 7.30 2.87 -1.28
C ASP A 132 6.28 2.11 -0.44
N LEU A 133 5.24 2.78 0.07
CA LEU A 133 4.16 2.16 0.83
C LEU A 133 3.41 1.12 0.00
N ALA A 134 3.14 1.41 -1.28
CA ALA A 134 2.45 0.49 -2.18
C ALA A 134 3.29 -0.77 -2.46
N VAL A 135 4.58 -0.62 -2.74
CA VAL A 135 5.50 -1.75 -2.91
C VAL A 135 5.65 -2.54 -1.61
N GLY A 136 5.77 -1.86 -0.47
CA GLY A 136 5.82 -2.51 0.84
C GLY A 136 4.55 -3.33 1.13
N ASN A 137 3.37 -2.80 0.78
CA ASN A 137 2.11 -3.49 0.97
C ASN A 137 1.97 -4.71 0.05
N PHE A 138 2.52 -4.68 -1.17
CA PHE A 138 2.59 -5.87 -2.02
C PHE A 138 3.32 -7.03 -1.34
N ILE A 139 4.50 -6.75 -0.78
CA ILE A 139 5.32 -7.75 -0.08
C ILE A 139 4.59 -8.26 1.16
N GLU A 140 3.91 -7.38 1.90
CA GLU A 140 3.07 -7.74 3.05
C GLU A 140 1.92 -8.68 2.63
N MET A 141 1.22 -8.35 1.56
CA MET A 141 0.09 -9.14 1.04
C MET A 141 0.53 -10.52 0.54
N ARG A 142 1.65 -10.59 -0.21
CA ARG A 142 2.19 -11.82 -0.78
C ARG A 142 2.75 -12.76 0.30
N ASP A 143 3.57 -12.24 1.22
CA ASP A 143 4.41 -13.08 2.08
C ASP A 143 3.87 -13.23 3.51
N LYS A 144 3.03 -12.31 3.99
CA LYS A 144 2.75 -12.17 5.43
C LYS A 144 1.29 -12.32 5.84
N THR A 145 0.32 -12.24 4.93
CA THR A 145 -1.11 -12.34 5.25
C THR A 145 -1.48 -13.66 5.92
N ALA A 146 -0.88 -14.78 5.50
CA ALA A 146 -1.06 -16.08 6.15
C ALA A 146 -0.27 -16.24 7.47
N SER A 147 0.74 -15.38 7.72
CA SER A 147 1.64 -15.49 8.87
C SER A 147 0.92 -15.23 10.20
N ARG A 148 1.18 -16.11 11.18
CA ARG A 148 0.65 -15.96 12.54
C ARG A 148 1.19 -14.70 13.23
N ALA A 149 2.47 -14.36 12.98
CA ALA A 149 3.10 -13.17 13.54
C ALA A 149 2.46 -11.88 13.01
N PHE A 150 2.10 -11.87 11.74
CA PHE A 150 1.44 -10.72 11.11
C PHE A 150 0.03 -10.50 11.66
N ARG A 151 -0.76 -11.57 11.79
CA ARG A 151 -2.09 -11.52 12.44
C ARG A 151 -2.00 -11.06 13.89
N ALA A 152 -0.97 -11.50 14.62
CA ALA A 152 -0.73 -11.03 15.98
C ALA A 152 -0.37 -9.53 16.01
N LYS A 153 0.47 -9.05 15.09
CA LYS A 153 0.77 -7.61 14.93
C LYS A 153 -0.51 -6.81 14.70
N LYS A 154 -1.35 -7.19 13.73
CA LYS A 154 -2.61 -6.45 13.45
C LYS A 154 -3.54 -6.42 14.65
N LYS A 155 -3.65 -7.52 15.41
CA LYS A 155 -4.41 -7.54 16.67
C LYS A 155 -3.83 -6.56 17.70
N LEU A 156 -2.51 -6.51 17.83
CA LEU A 156 -1.84 -5.55 18.71
C LEU A 156 -2.10 -4.12 18.25
N ASP A 157 -2.00 -3.82 16.96
CA ASP A 157 -2.27 -2.48 16.41
C ASP A 157 -3.70 -2.03 16.74
N HIS A 158 -4.70 -2.92 16.59
CA HIS A 158 -6.09 -2.62 16.96
C HIS A 158 -6.28 -2.43 18.47
N LEU A 159 -5.61 -3.23 19.31
CA LEU A 159 -5.65 -3.06 20.76
C LEU A 159 -5.03 -1.72 21.18
N LEU A 160 -3.91 -1.33 20.56
CA LEU A 160 -3.24 -0.06 20.83
C LEU A 160 -4.07 1.13 20.34
N GLU A 161 -4.69 1.03 19.17
CA GLU A 161 -5.63 2.04 18.66
C GLU A 161 -6.81 2.24 19.61
N ALA A 162 -7.39 1.14 20.12
CA ALA A 162 -8.49 1.20 21.08
C ALA A 162 -8.08 1.74 22.46
N ALA A 163 -6.88 1.38 22.92
CA ALA A 163 -6.37 1.79 24.24
C ALA A 163 -5.82 3.23 24.26
N LEU A 164 -5.30 3.72 23.14
CA LEU A 164 -4.64 5.03 23.02
C LEU A 164 -5.21 5.85 21.85
N PRO A 165 -6.52 6.15 21.84
CA PRO A 165 -7.16 6.87 20.75
C PRO A 165 -6.52 8.25 20.56
N GLY A 166 -6.33 8.65 19.30
CA GLY A 166 -5.65 9.89 18.91
C GLY A 166 -4.11 9.86 19.02
N THR A 167 -3.56 9.02 19.91
CA THR A 167 -2.10 8.88 20.09
C THR A 167 -1.51 7.82 19.17
N TYR A 168 -2.05 6.60 19.20
CA TYR A 168 -1.65 5.54 18.28
C TYR A 168 -2.64 5.47 17.11
N LEU A 169 -2.15 5.77 15.90
CA LEU A 169 -2.98 5.74 14.70
C LEU A 169 -2.36 4.77 13.70
N PRO A 170 -3.03 3.66 13.33
CA PRO A 170 -2.50 2.70 12.36
C PRO A 170 -2.17 3.37 11.03
N LEU A 171 -1.15 2.86 10.35
CA LEU A 171 -0.71 3.41 9.05
C LEU A 171 -1.85 3.41 8.02
N TYR A 172 -2.63 2.33 7.96
CA TYR A 172 -3.80 2.26 7.08
C TYR A 172 -4.80 3.40 7.37
N THR A 173 -5.11 3.64 8.64
CA THR A 173 -6.01 4.73 9.03
C THR A 173 -5.46 6.10 8.64
N MET A 174 -4.16 6.34 8.88
CA MET A 174 -3.50 7.60 8.49
C MET A 174 -3.60 7.84 6.98
N VAL A 175 -3.35 6.81 6.17
CA VAL A 175 -3.31 6.95 4.71
C VAL A 175 -4.71 7.00 4.10
N THR A 176 -5.64 6.19 4.58
CA THR A 176 -6.96 6.00 3.94
C THR A 176 -8.01 6.98 4.44
N PHE A 177 -7.96 7.38 5.72
CA PHE A 177 -9.06 8.13 6.36
C PHE A 177 -8.64 9.53 6.84
N THR A 178 -7.44 9.99 6.52
CA THR A 178 -6.97 11.33 6.86
C THR A 178 -6.31 12.01 5.66
N ARG A 179 -5.92 13.28 5.83
CA ARG A 179 -5.08 14.02 4.87
C ARG A 179 -3.67 14.27 5.42
N ILE A 180 -3.19 13.39 6.30
CA ILE A 180 -1.80 13.46 6.76
C ILE A 180 -0.90 13.17 5.55
N PRO A 181 0.10 14.02 5.25
CA PRO A 181 1.00 13.79 4.12
C PRO A 181 1.62 12.38 4.18
N TYR A 182 1.62 11.65 3.06
CA TYR A 182 2.07 10.24 3.01
C TYR A 182 3.45 10.03 3.64
N ALA A 183 4.40 10.94 3.41
CA ALA A 183 5.73 10.87 4.00
C ALA A 183 5.69 10.97 5.54
N ASN A 184 4.81 11.81 6.08
CA ASN A 184 4.60 11.95 7.52
C ASN A 184 3.89 10.73 8.12
N ALA A 185 2.90 10.17 7.43
CA ALA A 185 2.25 8.93 7.83
C ALA A 185 3.27 7.78 7.92
N ALA A 186 4.13 7.62 6.90
CA ALA A 186 5.20 6.62 6.89
C ALA A 186 6.24 6.84 8.01
N ARG A 187 6.61 8.10 8.29
CA ARG A 187 7.54 8.45 9.38
C ARG A 187 6.93 8.13 10.76
N ARG A 188 5.66 8.51 10.97
CA ARG A 188 4.91 8.25 12.20
C ARG A 188 4.72 6.74 12.43
N ALA A 189 4.38 5.98 11.40
CA ALA A 189 4.25 4.53 11.49
C ALA A 189 5.56 3.85 11.88
N ARG A 190 6.69 4.25 11.28
CA ARG A 190 8.02 3.74 11.66
C ARG A 190 8.37 4.04 13.12
N LEU A 191 8.02 5.23 13.61
CA LEU A 191 8.24 5.60 15.00
C LEU A 191 7.36 4.78 15.95
N GLN A 192 6.07 4.63 15.63
CA GLN A 192 5.13 3.80 16.37
C GLN A 192 5.61 2.35 16.47
N ASP A 193 6.02 1.74 15.35
CA ASP A 193 6.57 0.39 15.32
C ASP A 193 7.82 0.27 16.21
N ARG A 194 8.76 1.22 16.12
CA ARG A 194 9.98 1.20 16.95
C ARG A 194 9.66 1.28 18.44
N ILE A 195 8.72 2.11 18.85
CA ILE A 195 8.31 2.23 20.25
C ILE A 195 7.66 0.93 20.72
N VAL A 196 6.71 0.40 19.96
CA VAL A 196 6.00 -0.84 20.30
C VAL A 196 6.96 -2.03 20.41
N TYR A 197 7.81 -2.26 19.41
CA TYR A 197 8.78 -3.35 19.45
C TYR A 197 9.82 -3.15 20.55
N GLY A 198 10.28 -1.91 20.77
CA GLY A 198 11.18 -1.58 21.87
C GLY A 198 10.58 -1.94 23.23
N CYS A 199 9.34 -1.52 23.50
CA CYS A 199 8.63 -1.86 24.73
C CYS A 199 8.44 -3.37 24.90
N LEU A 200 8.06 -4.10 23.83
CA LEU A 200 7.90 -5.55 23.88
C LEU A 200 9.21 -6.28 24.21
N VAL A 201 10.33 -5.87 23.61
CA VAL A 201 11.65 -6.43 23.90
C VAL A 201 12.06 -6.14 25.33
N SER A 202 11.90 -4.90 25.80
CA SER A 202 12.22 -4.52 27.19
C SER A 202 11.38 -5.30 28.22
N LEU A 203 10.07 -5.45 27.98
CA LEU A 203 9.19 -6.27 28.83
C LEU A 203 9.64 -7.73 28.85
N SER A 204 10.00 -8.28 27.69
CA SER A 204 10.48 -9.66 27.58
C SER A 204 11.78 -9.88 28.36
N ILE A 205 12.74 -8.96 28.26
CA ILE A 205 14.00 -9.00 29.02
C ILE A 205 13.73 -8.92 30.52
N LEU A 206 12.87 -8.00 30.96
CA LEU A 206 12.50 -7.86 32.38
C LEU A 206 11.87 -9.14 32.93
N LEU A 207 10.97 -9.75 32.15
CA LEU A 207 10.25 -10.96 32.55
C LEU A 207 11.18 -12.18 32.64
N ILE A 208 12.13 -12.31 31.70
CA ILE A 208 13.19 -13.32 31.76
C ILE A 208 14.09 -13.10 32.98
N ALA A 209 14.51 -11.86 33.25
CA ALA A 209 15.34 -11.54 34.42
C ALA A 209 14.62 -11.87 35.74
N LEU A 210 13.32 -11.56 35.85
CA LEU A 210 12.49 -11.91 37.00
C LEU A 210 12.34 -13.42 37.19
N LEU A 211 12.18 -14.18 36.11
CA LEU A 211 12.11 -15.65 36.15
C LEU A 211 13.45 -16.26 36.59
N LEU A 212 14.57 -15.78 36.05
CA LEU A 212 15.91 -16.21 36.44
C LEU A 212 16.19 -15.88 37.91
N PHE A 213 15.84 -14.67 38.37
CA PHE A 213 15.98 -14.30 39.77
C PHE A 213 15.18 -15.23 40.69
N ARG A 214 13.93 -15.56 40.33
CA ARG A 214 13.11 -16.52 41.09
C ARG A 214 13.64 -17.95 41.08
N LEU A 215 14.32 -18.37 40.01
CA LEU A 215 14.96 -19.68 39.91
C LEU A 215 16.24 -19.76 40.74
N ILE A 216 17.03 -18.69 40.80
CA ILE A 216 18.26 -18.60 41.60
C ILE A 216 17.95 -18.42 43.10
N ALA A 217 16.84 -17.76 43.43
CA ALA A 217 16.40 -17.54 44.81
C ALA A 217 15.67 -18.75 45.45
N ARG A 218 15.58 -19.89 44.76
CA ARG A 218 15.10 -21.17 45.28
C ARG A 218 16.26 -22.12 45.51
#